data_AF-B5CPM1-F1
#
_entry.id   AF-B5CPM1-F1
#
_cell.length_a   1.000
_cell.length_b   1.000
_cell.length_c   1.000
_cell.angle_alpha   90.00
_cell.angle_beta   90.00
_cell.angle_gamma   90.00
#
_symmetry.space_group_name_H-M   'P 1'
#
loop_
_entity.id
_entity.type
_entity.pdbx_description
1 polymer ?
#
loop_
_entity_poly.entity_id
_entity_poly.type
_entity_poly.pdbx_seq_one_letter_code
_entity_poly.pdbx_strand_id
1 'polypeptide(L)'
;MNKLVKRLLTGTLVFATILTALPVTAVHASGNQYWTESAERVGYIEQIMNDGSIKSTFHEGHMKVEGETAYCVDINTNFKNGYKTRSDASTRMSSDQIADVALSLEYVKQYTATHTGLNNNQKYLLEQCVVWQRLSEQLGWQCDNVRASYNEISQAVQNEVYAGAKAFVKANKGRYECGGYIYTGEGQDIGQFWAKLNVGNAKVKKTSSNPTVTDDNANYSFEGATFGVYSDKSCNSQLATLTADGNGDTKEVEVKAGTIYIKELSAPKGYKLDSTITVIN
;
A
#
# COMPACT_ATOMS: atom_id res chain seq x y z
N MET A 1 -10.88 -86.32 47.72
CA MET A 1 -10.25 -85.65 48.88
C MET A 1 -9.00 -84.98 48.34
N ASN A 2 -8.83 -83.65 48.27
CA ASN A 2 -9.01 -82.66 49.32
C ASN A 2 -9.69 -81.38 48.82
N LYS A 3 -10.63 -80.91 49.65
CA LYS A 3 -11.22 -79.58 49.63
C LYS A 3 -10.16 -78.57 50.08
N LEU A 4 -10.10 -77.40 49.44
CA LEU A 4 -9.87 -76.14 50.15
C LEU A 4 -10.27 -74.96 49.26
N VAL A 5 -11.48 -74.49 49.54
CA VAL A 5 -12.09 -73.25 49.07
C VAL A 5 -11.41 -72.08 49.77
N LYS A 6 -10.91 -71.08 49.03
CA LYS A 6 -10.73 -69.71 49.55
C LYS A 6 -11.11 -68.66 48.49
N ARG A 7 -12.32 -68.13 48.69
CA ARG A 7 -12.84 -66.77 48.45
C ARG A 7 -12.04 -65.83 47.53
N LEU A 8 -12.67 -65.55 46.39
CA LEU A 8 -13.05 -64.24 45.84
C LEU A 8 -12.36 -63.00 46.46
N LEU A 9 -11.63 -62.25 45.64
CA LEU A 9 -11.49 -60.79 45.73
C LEU A 9 -11.15 -60.27 44.33
N THR A 10 -12.20 -59.85 43.62
CA THR A 10 -12.13 -59.12 42.35
C THR A 10 -11.63 -57.71 42.65
N GLY A 11 -10.35 -57.45 42.42
CA GLY A 11 -9.78 -56.11 42.51
C GLY A 11 -9.68 -55.47 41.13
N THR A 12 -10.74 -54.83 40.66
CA THR A 12 -10.68 -53.91 39.51
C THR A 12 -9.88 -52.68 39.92
N LEU A 13 -8.69 -52.52 39.34
CA LEU A 13 -7.89 -51.31 39.43
C LEU A 13 -8.55 -50.22 38.58
N VAL A 14 -9.35 -49.35 39.19
CA VAL A 14 -9.87 -48.15 38.51
C VAL A 14 -8.78 -47.09 38.59
N PHE A 15 -8.08 -46.87 37.48
CA PHE A 15 -7.25 -45.66 37.30
C PHE A 15 -8.22 -44.48 37.16
N ALA A 16 -8.43 -43.74 38.24
CA ALA A 16 -9.04 -42.43 38.18
C ALA A 16 -8.00 -41.45 37.63
N THR A 17 -7.98 -41.26 36.31
CA THR A 17 -7.31 -40.12 35.69
C THR A 17 -8.04 -38.86 36.16
N ILE A 18 -7.50 -38.21 37.18
CA ILE A 18 -7.85 -36.83 37.52
C ILE A 18 -7.32 -35.97 36.37
N LEU A 19 -8.14 -35.78 35.35
CA LEU A 19 -7.91 -34.75 34.36
C LEU A 19 -8.21 -33.43 35.08
N THR A 20 -7.17 -32.79 35.63
CA THR A 20 -7.28 -31.37 35.97
C THR A 20 -7.41 -30.65 34.63
N ALA A 21 -8.65 -30.47 34.18
CA ALA A 21 -8.96 -29.48 33.17
C ALA A 21 -8.56 -28.14 33.79
N LEU A 22 -7.34 -27.69 33.49
CA LEU A 22 -7.00 -26.29 33.65
C LEU A 22 -8.11 -25.53 32.92
N PRO A 23 -8.73 -24.52 33.55
CA PRO A 23 -9.60 -23.64 32.80
C PRO A 23 -8.74 -23.10 31.67
N VAL A 24 -9.04 -23.52 30.44
CA VAL A 24 -8.63 -22.75 29.28
C VAL A 24 -9.39 -21.45 29.47
N THR A 25 -8.76 -20.49 30.13
CA THR A 25 -9.15 -19.12 29.96
C THR A 25 -9.03 -18.94 28.46
N ALA A 26 -10.17 -18.91 27.78
CA ALA A 26 -10.24 -18.28 26.49
C ALA A 26 -9.66 -16.90 26.76
N VAL A 27 -8.38 -16.72 26.40
CA VAL A 27 -7.80 -15.41 26.30
C VAL A 27 -8.70 -14.78 25.25
N HIS A 28 -9.62 -13.95 25.70
CA HIS A 28 -10.28 -13.02 24.83
C HIS A 28 -9.14 -12.28 24.16
N ALA A 29 -8.86 -12.65 22.91
CA ALA A 29 -7.99 -11.86 22.06
C ALA A 29 -8.55 -10.45 22.15
N SER A 30 -7.81 -9.57 22.81
CA SER A 30 -7.90 -8.13 22.56
C SER A 30 -8.09 -7.99 21.05
N GLY A 31 -9.12 -7.26 20.61
CA GLY A 31 -9.67 -7.32 19.24
C GLY A 31 -8.72 -6.97 18.09
N ASN A 32 -7.41 -6.87 18.36
CA ASN A 32 -6.32 -6.59 17.45
C ASN A 32 -5.20 -7.66 17.45
N GLN A 33 -5.41 -8.88 17.96
CA GLN A 33 -4.43 -9.97 17.83
C GLN A 33 -4.61 -10.72 16.50
N TYR A 34 -3.50 -10.96 15.79
CA TYR A 34 -3.48 -11.63 14.49
C TYR A 34 -2.40 -12.69 14.44
N TRP A 35 -2.71 -13.85 13.85
CA TRP A 35 -1.73 -14.91 13.64
C TRP A 35 -0.78 -14.54 12.52
N THR A 36 0.51 -14.72 12.79
CA THR A 36 1.59 -14.44 11.84
C THR A 36 2.48 -15.67 11.68
N GLU A 37 2.88 -15.93 10.45
CA GLU A 37 3.66 -17.11 10.09
C GLU A 37 4.61 -16.81 8.93
N SER A 38 5.60 -17.67 8.74
CA SER A 38 6.53 -17.59 7.61
C SER A 38 6.80 -18.98 7.04
N ALA A 39 6.89 -19.07 5.72
CA ALA A 39 7.30 -20.29 5.03
C ALA A 39 8.77 -20.62 5.30
N GLU A 40 9.15 -21.91 5.26
CA GLU A 40 10.49 -22.37 5.64
C GLU A 40 11.63 -21.70 4.85
N ARG A 41 11.47 -21.46 3.54
CA ARG A 41 12.42 -20.67 2.72
C ARG A 41 11.85 -20.31 1.35
N VAL A 42 12.00 -19.05 0.95
CA VAL A 42 11.71 -18.56 -0.41
C VAL A 42 12.95 -18.05 -1.17
N GLY A 43 14.04 -17.72 -0.48
CA GLY A 43 15.33 -17.48 -1.12
C GLY A 43 16.36 -16.81 -0.20
N TYR A 44 17.42 -16.28 -0.79
CA TYR A 44 18.49 -15.58 -0.08
C TYR A 44 18.43 -14.07 -0.28
N ILE A 45 18.52 -13.30 0.81
CA ILE A 45 18.70 -11.85 0.77
C ILE A 45 20.03 -11.47 1.42
N GLU A 46 20.77 -10.57 0.80
CA GLU A 46 22.04 -10.03 1.29
C GLU A 46 21.81 -8.64 1.89
N GLN A 47 22.12 -8.47 3.18
CA GLN A 47 22.14 -7.17 3.83
C GLN A 47 23.42 -6.44 3.44
N ILE A 48 23.35 -5.68 2.35
CA ILE A 48 24.45 -4.85 1.87
C ILE A 48 24.43 -3.51 2.60
N MET A 49 25.50 -3.22 3.32
CA MET A 49 25.71 -1.93 3.97
C MET A 49 26.05 -0.86 2.93
N ASN A 50 25.84 0.41 3.28
CA ASN A 50 26.10 1.54 2.38
C ASN A 50 27.58 1.69 1.98
N ASP A 51 28.51 1.11 2.73
CA ASP A 51 29.93 1.01 2.38
C ASP A 51 30.25 -0.13 1.40
N GLY A 52 29.24 -0.90 0.98
CA GLY A 52 29.35 -2.02 0.05
C GLY A 52 29.65 -3.37 0.71
N SER A 53 29.86 -3.41 2.03
CA SER A 53 30.09 -4.67 2.76
C SER A 53 28.81 -5.49 2.92
N ILE A 54 28.94 -6.82 2.91
CA ILE A 54 27.84 -7.72 3.24
C ILE A 54 27.86 -7.93 4.76
N LYS A 55 26.86 -7.40 5.47
CA LYS A 55 26.74 -7.58 6.93
C LYS A 55 26.19 -8.97 7.27
N SER A 56 25.22 -9.45 6.50
CA SER A 56 24.58 -10.74 6.72
C SER A 56 23.92 -11.26 5.44
N THR A 57 23.64 -12.57 5.42
CA THR A 57 22.79 -13.21 4.42
C THR A 57 21.64 -13.89 5.14
N PHE A 58 20.41 -13.53 4.78
CA PHE A 58 19.19 -14.08 5.35
C PHE A 58 18.67 -15.25 4.52
N HIS A 59 18.17 -16.28 5.20
CA HIS A 59 17.30 -17.29 4.61
C HIS A 59 15.87 -16.77 4.71
N GLU A 60 15.46 -16.01 3.70
CA GLU A 60 14.17 -15.32 3.73
C GLU A 60 13.03 -16.33 3.61
N GLY A 61 12.01 -16.18 4.46
CA GLY A 61 10.75 -16.92 4.41
C GLY A 61 9.60 -15.99 3.99
N HIS A 62 8.55 -16.55 3.38
CA HIS A 62 7.39 -15.75 2.98
C HIS A 62 6.48 -15.50 4.18
N MET A 63 6.54 -14.29 4.73
CA MET A 63 5.73 -13.88 5.87
C MET A 63 4.28 -13.61 5.48
N LYS A 64 3.37 -14.01 6.38
CA LYS A 64 1.93 -13.83 6.23
C LYS A 64 1.29 -13.38 7.53
N VAL A 65 0.21 -12.62 7.38
CA VAL A 65 -0.76 -12.32 8.43
C VAL A 65 -2.12 -12.82 7.95
N GLU A 66 -2.75 -13.73 8.68
CA GLU A 66 -4.04 -14.31 8.30
C GLU A 66 -4.08 -14.83 6.84
N GLY A 67 -2.98 -15.44 6.39
CA GLY A 67 -2.85 -16.00 5.04
C GLY A 67 -2.44 -15.01 3.95
N GLU A 68 -2.51 -13.70 4.21
CA GLU A 68 -2.13 -12.64 3.27
C GLU A 68 -0.66 -12.24 3.44
N THR A 69 0.01 -11.91 2.33
CA THR A 69 1.42 -11.50 2.35
C THR A 69 1.64 -10.32 3.31
N ALA A 70 2.72 -10.41 4.10
CA ALA A 70 3.23 -9.35 4.92
C ALA A 70 4.75 -9.26 4.74
N TYR A 71 5.33 -8.12 5.11
CA TYR A 71 6.74 -7.83 4.92
C TYR A 71 7.39 -7.50 6.26
N CYS A 72 8.64 -7.93 6.44
CA CYS A 72 9.42 -7.47 7.57
C CYS A 72 9.62 -5.96 7.53
N VAL A 73 9.42 -5.31 8.68
CA VAL A 73 9.70 -3.89 8.92
C VAL A 73 10.78 -3.66 9.97
N ASP A 74 11.49 -4.72 10.38
CA ASP A 74 12.67 -4.68 11.25
C ASP A 74 13.73 -5.70 10.79
N ILE A 75 14.66 -5.25 9.95
CA ILE A 75 15.72 -6.09 9.36
C ILE A 75 16.69 -6.68 10.41
N ASN A 76 16.70 -6.17 11.65
CA ASN A 76 17.70 -6.55 12.65
C ASN A 76 17.23 -7.65 13.62
N THR A 77 15.97 -8.06 13.52
CA THR A 77 15.36 -9.04 14.43
C THR A 77 14.91 -10.28 13.67
N ASN A 78 15.08 -11.46 14.26
CA ASN A 78 14.59 -12.71 13.65
C ASN A 78 13.07 -12.86 13.80
N PHE A 79 12.42 -13.35 12.75
CA PHE A 79 10.99 -13.64 12.77
C PHE A 79 10.66 -14.81 13.71
N LYS A 80 9.47 -14.76 14.32
CA LYS A 80 8.88 -15.84 15.09
C LYS A 80 7.39 -15.93 14.76
N ASN A 81 6.93 -17.13 14.41
CA ASN A 81 5.51 -17.41 14.24
C ASN A 81 4.78 -17.18 15.57
N GLY A 82 3.58 -16.62 15.51
CA GLY A 82 2.80 -16.33 16.70
C GLY A 82 1.79 -15.21 16.52
N TYR A 83 1.06 -14.93 17.58
CA TYR A 83 0.14 -13.80 17.63
C TYR A 83 0.89 -12.49 17.78
N LYS A 84 0.51 -11.50 16.98
CA LYS A 84 1.01 -10.12 17.03
C LYS A 84 -0.16 -9.14 17.15
N THR A 85 0.09 -8.02 17.81
CA THR A 85 -0.84 -6.91 17.97
C THR A 85 -0.77 -5.99 16.75
N ARG A 86 -1.90 -5.77 16.09
CA ARG A 86 -2.02 -4.84 14.97
C ARG A 86 -2.21 -3.40 15.44
N SER A 87 -1.49 -2.47 14.83
CA SER A 87 -1.75 -1.03 14.87
C SER A 87 -1.77 -0.45 13.45
N ASP A 88 -2.39 0.73 13.29
CA ASP A 88 -2.28 1.50 12.06
C ASP A 88 -0.82 1.95 11.85
N ALA A 89 -0.30 1.88 10.63
CA ALA A 89 1.07 2.29 10.35
C ALA A 89 1.35 3.75 10.71
N SER A 90 0.34 4.62 10.67
CA SER A 90 0.43 6.03 11.10
C SER A 90 0.82 6.21 12.57
N THR A 91 0.70 5.16 13.39
CA THR A 91 1.16 5.18 14.79
C THR A 91 2.69 5.22 14.91
N ARG A 92 3.43 4.84 13.85
CA ARG A 92 4.90 4.74 13.86
C ARG A 92 5.58 5.40 12.65
N MET A 93 4.85 5.66 11.58
CA MET A 93 5.37 6.18 10.32
C MET A 93 4.58 7.42 9.89
N SER A 94 5.27 8.39 9.30
CA SER A 94 4.61 9.54 8.68
C SER A 94 3.85 9.15 7.41
N SER A 95 2.94 10.00 6.94
CA SER A 95 2.23 9.78 5.67
C SER A 95 3.18 9.63 4.48
N ASP A 96 4.29 10.38 4.47
CA ASP A 96 5.30 10.30 3.41
C ASP A 96 6.07 8.97 3.48
N GLN A 97 6.38 8.48 4.68
CA GLN A 97 7.04 7.18 4.87
C GLN A 97 6.13 6.02 4.43
N ILE A 98 4.84 6.07 4.80
CA ILE A 98 3.84 5.07 4.39
C ILE A 98 3.67 5.09 2.87
N ALA A 99 3.54 6.28 2.26
CA ALA A 99 3.38 6.42 0.82
C ALA A 99 4.60 5.91 0.05
N ASP A 100 5.83 6.17 0.53
CA ASP A 100 7.06 5.69 -0.11
C ASP A 100 7.14 4.16 -0.12
N VAL A 101 6.81 3.49 0.98
CA VAL A 101 6.76 2.02 1.05
C VAL A 101 5.61 1.46 0.20
N ALA A 102 4.40 1.99 0.37
CA ALA A 102 3.20 1.49 -0.31
C ALA A 102 3.26 1.64 -1.84
N LEU A 103 3.71 2.80 -2.34
CA LEU A 103 3.88 3.03 -3.78
C LEU A 103 5.03 2.22 -4.37
N SER A 104 6.10 1.99 -3.60
CA SER A 104 7.18 1.11 -4.04
C SER A 104 6.69 -0.33 -4.20
N LEU A 105 5.92 -0.84 -3.24
CA LEU A 105 5.28 -2.16 -3.34
C LEU A 105 4.30 -2.25 -4.51
N GLU A 106 3.48 -1.21 -4.70
CA GLU A 106 2.55 -1.14 -5.83
C GLU A 106 3.28 -1.19 -7.18
N TYR A 107 4.39 -0.48 -7.31
CA TYR A 107 5.23 -0.57 -8.51
C TYR A 107 5.77 -1.99 -8.72
N VAL A 108 6.32 -2.64 -7.69
CA VAL A 108 6.84 -4.01 -7.81
C VAL A 108 5.74 -4.99 -8.23
N LYS A 109 4.51 -4.84 -7.71
CA LYS A 109 3.36 -5.64 -8.11
C LYS A 109 2.99 -5.42 -9.59
N GLN A 110 2.97 -4.17 -10.06
CA GLN A 110 2.71 -3.85 -11.47
C GLN A 110 3.83 -4.39 -12.40
N TYR A 111 5.08 -4.25 -11.98
CA TYR A 111 6.23 -4.78 -12.70
C TYR A 111 6.13 -6.31 -12.83
N THR A 112 5.94 -7.01 -11.72
CA THR A 112 5.91 -8.48 -11.71
C THR A 112 4.66 -9.08 -12.34
N ALA A 113 3.57 -8.32 -12.46
CA ALA A 113 2.39 -8.71 -13.24
C ALA A 113 2.66 -8.75 -14.75
N THR A 114 3.57 -7.91 -15.25
CA THR A 114 3.93 -7.83 -16.68
C THR A 114 5.19 -8.65 -17.03
N HIS A 115 6.01 -9.01 -16.04
CA HIS A 115 7.25 -9.77 -16.22
C HIS A 115 7.06 -11.25 -15.82
N THR A 116 6.46 -12.04 -16.70
CA THR A 116 6.08 -13.45 -16.45
C THR A 116 7.25 -14.42 -16.25
N GLY A 117 8.50 -13.98 -16.45
CA GLY A 117 9.71 -14.76 -16.20
C GLY A 117 10.07 -14.91 -14.71
N LEU A 118 9.42 -14.14 -13.82
CA LEU A 118 9.65 -14.20 -12.38
C LEU A 118 8.69 -15.18 -11.70
N ASN A 119 9.23 -16.12 -10.93
CA ASN A 119 8.43 -17.03 -10.11
C ASN A 119 7.93 -16.33 -8.82
N ASN A 120 6.96 -16.94 -8.13
CA ASN A 120 6.33 -16.33 -6.94
C ASN A 120 7.31 -16.01 -5.81
N ASN A 121 8.35 -16.83 -5.62
CA ASN A 121 9.38 -16.56 -4.62
C ASN A 121 10.18 -15.32 -4.99
N GLN A 122 10.61 -15.20 -6.25
CA GLN A 122 11.34 -14.03 -6.74
C GLN A 122 10.51 -12.75 -6.62
N LYS A 123 9.20 -12.82 -6.89
CA LYS A 123 8.29 -11.67 -6.70
C LYS A 123 8.30 -11.21 -5.24
N TYR A 124 8.11 -12.13 -4.31
CA TYR A 124 8.15 -11.82 -2.88
C TYR A 124 9.51 -11.26 -2.45
N LEU A 125 10.64 -11.83 -2.91
CA LEU A 125 11.97 -11.33 -2.59
C LEU A 125 12.17 -9.87 -3.04
N LEU A 126 11.70 -9.50 -4.24
CA LEU A 126 11.73 -8.10 -4.72
C LEU A 126 10.89 -7.18 -3.83
N GLU A 127 9.69 -7.63 -3.44
CA GLU A 127 8.80 -6.88 -2.56
C GLU A 127 9.42 -6.68 -1.16
N GLN A 128 9.99 -7.73 -0.56
CA GLN A 128 10.65 -7.64 0.74
C GLN A 128 11.89 -6.73 0.69
N CYS A 129 12.72 -6.87 -0.35
CA CYS A 129 13.90 -6.02 -0.51
C CYS A 129 13.52 -4.55 -0.69
N VAL A 130 12.49 -4.23 -1.48
CA VAL A 130 12.09 -2.83 -1.68
C VAL A 130 11.61 -2.21 -0.37
N VAL A 131 10.86 -2.95 0.46
CA VAL A 131 10.44 -2.49 1.79
C VAL A 131 11.66 -2.13 2.64
N TRP A 132 12.66 -3.01 2.72
CA TRP A 132 13.86 -2.73 3.50
C TRP A 132 14.72 -1.60 2.93
N GLN A 133 14.85 -1.48 1.60
CA GLN A 133 15.55 -0.33 1.01
C GLN A 133 14.85 1.00 1.36
N ARG A 134 13.50 1.03 1.38
CA ARG A 134 12.74 2.24 1.77
C ARG A 134 12.88 2.55 3.24
N LEU A 135 12.66 1.56 4.10
CA LEU A 135 12.78 1.75 5.54
C LEU A 135 14.21 2.07 5.97
N SER A 136 15.23 1.50 5.32
CA SER A 136 16.63 1.80 5.62
C SER A 136 16.97 3.27 5.37
N GLU A 137 16.55 3.85 4.24
CA GLU A 137 16.75 5.28 3.95
C GLU A 137 16.03 6.18 4.96
N GLN A 138 14.85 5.75 5.43
CA GLN A 138 14.01 6.53 6.34
C GLN A 138 14.43 6.42 7.81
N LEU A 139 14.94 5.26 8.23
CA LEU A 139 15.26 4.93 9.62
C LEU A 139 16.78 4.87 9.87
N GLY A 140 17.59 5.12 8.85
CA GLY A 140 19.04 5.22 8.94
C GLY A 140 19.73 3.88 9.21
N TRP A 141 19.18 2.76 8.73
CA TRP A 141 19.76 1.42 8.96
C TRP A 141 21.08 1.18 8.23
N GLN A 142 21.47 2.07 7.32
CA GLN A 142 22.70 2.02 6.53
C GLN A 142 22.78 0.79 5.61
N CYS A 143 21.65 0.19 5.23
CA CYS A 143 21.58 -0.95 4.31
C CYS A 143 20.66 -0.68 3.13
N ASP A 144 20.83 0.48 2.50
CA ASP A 144 19.93 0.99 1.45
C ASP A 144 20.04 0.18 0.15
N ASN A 145 21.02 -0.73 0.07
CA ASN A 145 21.31 -1.59 -1.07
C ASN A 145 20.99 -3.08 -0.79
N VAL A 146 20.21 -3.38 0.25
CA VAL A 146 19.72 -4.74 0.51
C VAL A 146 19.05 -5.32 -0.73
N ARG A 147 19.36 -6.58 -1.04
CA ARG A 147 19.00 -7.21 -2.32
C ARG A 147 18.83 -8.71 -2.19
N ALA A 148 18.05 -9.31 -3.07
CA ALA A 148 18.11 -10.76 -3.27
C ALA A 148 19.51 -11.15 -3.77
N SER A 149 20.00 -12.32 -3.39
CA SER A 149 21.27 -12.82 -3.92
C SER A 149 21.20 -12.92 -5.44
N TYR A 150 22.31 -12.69 -6.14
CA TYR A 150 22.32 -12.69 -7.61
C TYR A 150 22.05 -14.06 -8.24
N ASN A 151 22.16 -15.13 -7.45
CA ASN A 151 21.73 -16.46 -7.87
C ASN A 151 20.19 -16.60 -7.88
N GLU A 152 19.48 -15.80 -7.08
CA GLU A 152 18.02 -15.77 -7.03
C GLU A 152 17.46 -14.84 -8.11
N ILE A 153 17.99 -13.63 -8.19
CA ILE A 153 17.52 -12.59 -9.12
C ILE A 153 18.72 -11.80 -9.64
N SER A 154 18.84 -11.71 -10.96
CA SER A 154 19.97 -11.02 -11.60
C SER A 154 20.04 -9.56 -11.16
N GLN A 155 21.27 -9.03 -11.12
CA GLN A 155 21.51 -7.62 -10.79
C GLN A 155 20.73 -6.68 -11.71
N ALA A 156 20.63 -7.00 -13.00
CA ALA A 156 19.93 -6.16 -13.98
C ALA A 156 18.45 -5.98 -13.64
N VAL A 157 17.74 -7.07 -13.30
CA VAL A 157 16.32 -7.02 -12.91
C VAL A 157 16.16 -6.22 -11.62
N GLN A 158 17.00 -6.47 -10.62
CA GLN A 158 16.91 -5.76 -9.34
C GLN A 158 17.15 -4.25 -9.50
N ASN A 159 18.16 -3.86 -10.29
CA ASN A 159 18.46 -2.45 -10.57
C ASN A 159 17.29 -1.76 -11.28
N GLU A 160 16.68 -2.42 -12.27
CA GLU A 160 15.50 -1.91 -12.98
C GLU A 160 14.34 -1.70 -12.02
N VAL A 161 14.01 -2.73 -11.23
CA VAL A 161 12.87 -2.70 -10.30
C VAL A 161 13.02 -1.61 -9.24
N TYR A 162 14.19 -1.51 -8.59
CA TYR A 162 14.37 -0.56 -7.50
C TYR A 162 14.50 0.89 -7.99
N ALA A 163 15.14 1.11 -9.15
CA ALA A 163 15.14 2.43 -9.78
C ALA A 163 13.73 2.83 -10.24
N GLY A 164 12.99 1.89 -10.81
CA GLY A 164 11.60 2.07 -11.22
C GLY A 164 10.67 2.39 -10.05
N ALA A 165 10.82 1.71 -8.92
CA ALA A 165 10.05 1.99 -7.70
C ALA A 165 10.26 3.42 -7.23
N LYS A 166 11.53 3.87 -7.12
CA LYS A 166 11.86 5.26 -6.74
C LYS A 166 11.27 6.28 -7.73
N ALA A 167 11.34 6.01 -9.03
CA ALA A 167 10.75 6.86 -10.05
C ALA A 167 9.22 6.91 -9.96
N PHE A 168 8.59 5.76 -9.72
CA PHE A 168 7.14 5.62 -9.58
C PHE A 168 6.62 6.38 -8.35
N VAL A 169 7.26 6.25 -7.19
CA VAL A 169 6.94 7.02 -5.98
C VAL A 169 6.95 8.52 -6.29
N LYS A 170 8.02 9.02 -6.94
CA LYS A 170 8.16 10.43 -7.29
C LYS A 170 7.08 10.90 -8.26
N ALA A 171 6.79 10.13 -9.30
CA ALA A 171 5.79 10.48 -10.32
C ALA A 171 4.34 10.41 -9.80
N ASN A 172 4.09 9.61 -8.77
CA ASN A 172 2.75 9.35 -8.26
C ASN A 172 2.43 10.01 -6.92
N LYS A 173 3.27 10.94 -6.48
CA LYS A 173 3.04 11.71 -5.25
C LYS A 173 1.67 12.41 -5.30
N GLY A 174 0.80 12.08 -4.35
CA GLY A 174 -0.54 12.66 -4.24
C GLY A 174 -1.63 12.02 -5.12
N ARG A 175 -1.30 11.05 -6.00
CA ARG A 175 -2.26 10.36 -6.88
C ARG A 175 -2.92 9.14 -6.22
N TYR A 176 -2.35 8.63 -5.13
CA TYR A 176 -2.83 7.42 -4.45
C TYR A 176 -3.27 7.74 -3.03
N GLU A 177 -4.25 6.99 -2.55
CA GLU A 177 -4.51 6.80 -1.13
C GLU A 177 -3.63 5.65 -0.64
N CYS A 178 -2.73 5.95 0.30
CA CYS A 178 -1.76 4.98 0.83
C CYS A 178 -2.04 4.71 2.31
N GLY A 179 -1.86 3.48 2.73
CA GLY A 179 -2.01 3.08 4.13
C GLY A 179 -1.25 1.81 4.45
N GLY A 180 -1.27 1.43 5.73
CA GLY A 180 -0.64 0.20 6.18
C GLY A 180 -1.05 -0.19 7.60
N TYR A 181 -0.76 -1.43 7.94
CA TYR A 181 -0.83 -1.97 9.30
C TYR A 181 0.55 -2.48 9.72
N ILE A 182 0.88 -2.30 10.99
CA ILE A 182 2.08 -2.84 11.62
C ILE A 182 1.67 -3.85 12.68
N TYR A 183 2.35 -4.98 12.73
CA TYR A 183 2.10 -6.10 13.62
C TYR A 183 3.30 -6.28 14.55
N THR A 184 3.07 -6.05 15.84
CA THR A 184 4.12 -6.05 16.87
C THR A 184 3.90 -7.19 17.87
N GLY A 185 4.99 -7.80 18.31
CA GLY A 185 4.91 -8.93 19.25
C GLY A 185 6.27 -9.59 19.45
N GLU A 186 6.27 -10.89 19.72
CA GLU A 186 7.53 -11.62 19.88
C GLU A 186 8.29 -11.73 18.55
N GLY A 187 9.60 -11.45 18.57
CA GLY A 187 10.44 -11.45 17.37
C GLY A 187 10.21 -10.24 16.47
N GLN A 188 10.54 -10.40 15.19
CA GLN A 188 10.51 -9.34 14.17
C GLN A 188 9.11 -8.73 13.98
N ASP A 189 9.05 -7.41 13.87
CA ASP A 189 7.84 -6.69 13.46
C ASP A 189 7.60 -6.84 11.95
N ILE A 190 6.34 -7.00 11.55
CA ILE A 190 5.95 -7.10 10.14
C ILE A 190 4.87 -6.08 9.79
N GLY A 191 4.69 -5.79 8.51
CA GLY A 191 3.73 -4.81 8.02
C GLY A 191 3.03 -5.25 6.74
N GLN A 192 1.82 -4.75 6.56
CA GLN A 192 1.06 -4.84 5.32
C GLN A 192 0.78 -3.42 4.84
N PHE A 193 1.03 -3.14 3.56
CA PHE A 193 0.88 -1.80 2.99
C PHE A 193 0.07 -1.86 1.71
N TRP A 194 -0.68 -0.80 1.42
CA TRP A 194 -1.49 -0.68 0.22
C TRP A 194 -1.40 0.73 -0.36
N ALA A 195 -1.46 0.81 -1.68
CA ALA A 195 -1.67 2.04 -2.42
C ALA A 195 -2.84 1.84 -3.38
N LYS A 196 -3.86 2.68 -3.27
CA LYS A 196 -5.03 2.65 -4.14
C LYS A 196 -5.06 3.92 -4.98
N LEU A 197 -5.05 3.77 -6.30
CA LEU A 197 -5.14 4.92 -7.20
C LEU A 197 -6.42 5.70 -6.88
N ASN A 198 -6.27 6.99 -6.61
CA ASN A 198 -7.33 7.84 -6.07
C ASN A 198 -7.41 9.15 -6.85
N VAL A 199 -7.60 9.03 -8.16
CA VAL A 199 -7.76 10.14 -9.10
C VAL A 199 -9.02 9.96 -9.94
N GLY A 200 -9.53 11.07 -10.47
CA GLY A 200 -10.61 11.13 -11.45
C GLY A 200 -10.32 12.20 -12.49
N ASN A 201 -11.23 12.38 -13.46
CA ASN A 201 -11.08 13.38 -14.51
C ASN A 201 -12.09 14.50 -14.34
N ALA A 202 -11.64 15.75 -14.49
CA ALA A 202 -12.48 16.93 -14.57
C ALA A 202 -12.51 17.47 -16.00
N LYS A 203 -13.70 17.85 -16.47
CA LYS A 203 -13.94 18.49 -17.76
C LYS A 203 -15.06 19.52 -17.64
N VAL A 204 -14.98 20.59 -18.42
CA VAL A 204 -16.03 21.61 -18.51
C VAL A 204 -16.67 21.58 -19.90
N LYS A 205 -17.99 21.76 -19.92
CA LYS A 205 -18.76 22.11 -21.11
C LYS A 205 -19.39 23.48 -20.89
N LYS A 206 -18.90 24.48 -21.62
CA LYS A 206 -19.48 25.83 -21.63
C LYS A 206 -20.68 25.84 -22.55
N THR A 207 -21.77 26.43 -22.09
CA THR A 207 -23.01 26.59 -22.84
C THR A 207 -23.53 28.02 -22.70
N SER A 208 -24.35 28.46 -23.65
CA SER A 208 -25.07 29.73 -23.57
C SER A 208 -26.34 29.59 -22.72
N SER A 209 -26.66 30.60 -21.91
CA SER A 209 -27.95 30.69 -21.22
C SER A 209 -29.07 31.20 -22.13
N ASN A 210 -28.73 31.73 -23.31
CA ASN A 210 -29.70 32.16 -24.32
C ASN A 210 -29.21 31.81 -25.75
N PRO A 211 -29.31 30.53 -26.13
CA PRO A 211 -28.86 30.06 -27.44
C PRO A 211 -29.52 30.79 -28.62
N THR A 212 -30.78 31.23 -28.48
CA THR A 212 -31.49 31.95 -29.56
C THR A 212 -30.85 33.28 -29.97
N VAL A 213 -30.00 33.85 -29.12
CA VAL A 213 -29.24 35.09 -29.40
C VAL A 213 -27.82 34.79 -29.88
N THR A 214 -27.23 33.72 -29.34
CA THR A 214 -25.81 33.43 -29.48
C THR A 214 -25.47 32.44 -30.59
N ASP A 215 -26.39 31.53 -30.91
CA ASP A 215 -26.18 30.52 -31.94
C ASP A 215 -26.19 31.19 -33.33
N ASP A 216 -25.35 30.69 -34.24
CA ASP A 216 -25.12 31.24 -35.58
C ASP A 216 -24.76 32.74 -35.62
N ASN A 217 -24.24 33.28 -34.50
CA ASN A 217 -23.90 34.70 -34.37
C ASN A 217 -22.39 34.90 -34.17
N ALA A 218 -21.71 35.42 -35.19
CA ALA A 218 -20.26 35.62 -35.20
C ALA A 218 -19.72 36.59 -34.12
N ASN A 219 -20.59 37.33 -33.42
CA ASN A 219 -20.21 38.15 -32.26
C ASN A 219 -19.94 37.32 -31.00
N TYR A 220 -20.34 36.05 -30.99
CA TYR A 220 -20.21 35.13 -29.88
C TYR A 220 -19.31 33.95 -30.26
N SER A 221 -18.48 33.50 -29.32
CA SER A 221 -17.73 32.25 -29.43
C SER A 221 -17.49 31.70 -28.02
N PHE A 222 -17.38 30.39 -27.87
CA PHE A 222 -16.91 29.77 -26.63
C PHE A 222 -15.38 29.62 -26.57
N GLU A 223 -14.72 29.74 -27.72
CA GLU A 223 -13.28 29.50 -27.84
C GLU A 223 -12.50 30.46 -26.95
N GLY A 224 -11.54 29.90 -26.20
CA GLY A 224 -10.66 30.66 -25.33
C GLY A 224 -11.25 31.00 -23.96
N ALA A 225 -12.47 30.55 -23.63
CA ALA A 225 -12.93 30.58 -22.24
C ALA A 225 -12.01 29.74 -21.37
N THR A 226 -11.59 30.26 -20.22
CA THR A 226 -10.71 29.52 -19.30
C THR A 226 -11.35 29.30 -17.94
N PHE A 227 -11.10 28.13 -17.36
CA PHE A 227 -11.64 27.71 -16.08
C PHE A 227 -10.53 27.20 -15.18
N GLY A 228 -10.48 27.67 -13.94
CA GLY A 228 -9.59 27.13 -12.93
C GLY A 228 -10.27 25.98 -12.20
N VAL A 229 -9.53 24.90 -11.97
CA VAL A 229 -9.93 23.79 -11.09
C VAL A 229 -9.16 23.92 -9.78
N TYR A 230 -9.84 23.89 -8.64
CA TYR A 230 -9.27 24.17 -7.33
C TYR A 230 -9.60 23.06 -6.32
N SER A 231 -8.69 22.81 -5.38
CA SER A 231 -8.93 21.90 -4.25
C SER A 231 -9.61 22.57 -3.05
N ASP A 232 -9.79 23.89 -3.08
CA ASP A 232 -10.42 24.63 -1.99
C ASP A 232 -11.51 25.59 -2.48
N LYS A 233 -12.50 25.82 -1.61
CA LYS A 233 -13.67 26.66 -1.89
C LYS A 233 -13.32 28.13 -2.13
N SER A 234 -12.19 28.60 -1.58
CA SER A 234 -11.70 29.97 -1.77
C SER A 234 -11.02 30.19 -3.12
N CYS A 235 -10.80 29.12 -3.89
CA CYS A 235 -10.06 29.14 -5.15
C CYS A 235 -8.61 29.66 -5.00
N ASN A 236 -7.91 29.28 -3.92
CA ASN A 236 -6.51 29.67 -3.69
C ASN A 236 -5.50 28.60 -4.16
N SER A 237 -5.89 27.33 -4.11
CA SER A 237 -5.06 26.18 -4.46
C SER A 237 -5.47 25.63 -5.81
N GLN A 238 -4.95 26.21 -6.88
CA GLN A 238 -5.28 25.80 -8.24
C GLN A 238 -4.58 24.48 -8.61
N LEU A 239 -5.37 23.51 -9.05
CA LEU A 239 -4.93 22.20 -9.52
C LEU A 239 -4.63 22.22 -11.02
N ALA A 240 -5.45 22.92 -11.80
CA ALA A 240 -5.34 22.97 -13.25
C ALA A 240 -6.04 24.19 -13.85
N THR A 241 -5.75 24.44 -15.13
CA THR A 241 -6.52 25.35 -16.00
C THR A 241 -7.07 24.57 -17.18
N LEU A 242 -8.37 24.72 -17.43
CA LEU A 242 -9.07 24.16 -18.57
C LEU A 242 -9.40 25.29 -19.56
N THR A 243 -9.24 25.03 -20.85
CA THR A 243 -9.57 25.99 -21.92
C THR A 243 -10.60 25.37 -22.84
N ALA A 244 -11.69 26.10 -23.10
CA ALA A 244 -12.75 25.66 -24.00
C ALA A 244 -12.37 25.91 -25.46
N ASP A 245 -12.70 24.94 -26.31
CA ASP A 245 -12.67 25.09 -27.76
C ASP A 245 -13.91 25.86 -28.27
N GLY A 246 -14.03 26.02 -29.59
CA GLY A 246 -15.19 26.68 -30.21
C GLY A 246 -16.53 25.98 -29.96
N ASN A 247 -16.53 24.69 -29.63
CA ASN A 247 -17.72 23.95 -29.25
C ASN A 247 -18.06 24.10 -27.77
N GLY A 248 -17.22 24.78 -26.98
CA GLY A 248 -17.35 24.91 -25.54
C GLY A 248 -16.83 23.71 -24.76
N ASP A 249 -16.16 22.75 -25.39
CA ASP A 249 -15.58 21.58 -24.72
C ASP A 249 -14.14 21.88 -24.26
N THR A 250 -13.78 21.41 -23.07
CA THR A 250 -12.39 21.39 -22.62
C THR A 250 -11.78 19.99 -22.79
N LYS A 251 -10.45 19.89 -22.77
CA LYS A 251 -9.79 18.61 -22.51
C LYS A 251 -10.07 18.16 -21.07
N GLU A 252 -9.95 16.86 -20.83
CA GLU A 252 -9.96 16.31 -19.48
C GLU A 252 -8.65 16.63 -18.76
N VAL A 253 -8.75 16.86 -17.45
CA VAL A 253 -7.59 16.93 -16.57
C VAL A 253 -7.76 15.96 -15.41
N GLU A 254 -6.71 15.19 -15.12
CA GLU A 254 -6.67 14.32 -13.96
C GLU A 254 -6.56 15.16 -12.68
N VAL A 255 -7.40 14.84 -11.70
CA VAL A 255 -7.42 15.46 -10.37
C VAL A 255 -7.47 14.37 -9.32
N LYS A 256 -6.91 14.64 -8.14
CA LYS A 256 -7.09 13.76 -6.98
C LYS A 256 -8.59 13.67 -6.66
N ALA A 257 -9.09 12.46 -6.42
CA ALA A 257 -10.49 12.26 -6.10
C ALA A 257 -10.88 13.00 -4.81
N GLY A 258 -12.10 13.54 -4.81
CA GLY A 258 -12.64 14.37 -3.75
C GLY A 258 -13.28 15.63 -4.32
N THR A 259 -13.74 16.51 -3.41
CA THR A 259 -14.42 17.73 -3.80
C THR A 259 -13.46 18.72 -4.48
N ILE A 260 -13.82 19.16 -5.69
CA ILE A 260 -13.14 20.22 -6.43
C ILE A 260 -14.09 21.39 -6.69
N TYR A 261 -13.49 22.54 -6.98
CA TYR A 261 -14.21 23.77 -7.26
C TYR A 261 -13.77 24.30 -8.63
N ILE A 262 -14.75 24.65 -9.47
CA ILE A 262 -14.50 25.20 -10.81
C ILE A 262 -14.98 26.64 -10.86
N LYS A 263 -14.13 27.53 -11.37
CA LYS A 263 -14.42 28.96 -11.54
C LYS A 263 -13.98 29.43 -12.92
N GLU A 264 -14.81 30.19 -13.62
CA GLU A 264 -14.42 30.83 -14.88
C GLU A 264 -13.41 31.96 -14.58
N LEU A 265 -12.29 31.95 -15.31
CA LEU A 265 -11.19 32.90 -15.15
C LEU A 265 -11.22 33.98 -16.23
N SER A 266 -11.57 33.58 -17.46
CA SER A 266 -11.74 34.49 -18.59
C SER A 266 -12.99 34.12 -19.37
N ALA A 267 -13.83 35.12 -19.61
CA ALA A 267 -14.98 34.99 -20.50
C ALA A 267 -14.49 34.93 -21.96
N PRO A 268 -15.17 34.16 -22.82
CA PRO A 268 -14.88 34.16 -24.24
C PRO A 268 -15.59 35.33 -24.96
N LYS A 269 -15.32 35.50 -26.25
CA LYS A 269 -15.84 36.59 -27.07
C LYS A 269 -17.37 36.70 -26.99
N GLY A 270 -17.86 37.90 -26.68
CA GLY A 270 -19.30 38.21 -26.65
C GLY A 270 -20.02 37.81 -25.36
N TYR A 271 -19.37 37.07 -24.44
CA TYR A 271 -19.97 36.65 -23.19
C TYR A 271 -19.48 37.47 -22.00
N LYS A 272 -20.33 37.60 -20.97
CA LYS A 272 -19.95 38.14 -19.67
C LYS A 272 -19.32 37.03 -18.82
N LEU A 273 -18.29 37.38 -18.04
CA LEU A 273 -17.67 36.47 -17.08
C LEU A 273 -18.68 35.98 -16.04
N ASP A 274 -18.73 34.66 -15.84
CA ASP A 274 -19.47 34.03 -14.76
C ASP A 274 -18.63 33.97 -13.47
N SER A 275 -19.10 34.64 -12.42
CA SER A 275 -18.43 34.64 -11.11
C SER A 275 -18.84 33.47 -10.21
N THR A 276 -19.72 32.58 -10.68
CA THR A 276 -20.22 31.43 -9.90
C THR A 276 -19.11 30.40 -9.72
N ILE A 277 -19.00 29.85 -8.50
CA ILE A 277 -18.12 28.72 -8.21
C ILE A 277 -18.97 27.46 -8.23
N THR A 278 -18.63 26.52 -9.12
CA THR A 278 -19.28 25.21 -9.21
C THR A 278 -18.54 24.20 -8.34
N VAL A 279 -19.26 23.41 -7.55
CA VAL A 279 -18.69 22.35 -6.70
C VAL A 279 -18.95 21.00 -7.37
N ILE A 280 -17.92 20.16 -7.46
CA ILE A 280 -18.01 18.77 -7.96
C ILE A 280 -17.45 17.86 -6.86
N ASN A 281 -18.12 16.73 -6.59
CA ASN A 281 -17.73 15.76 -5.56
C ASN A 281 -17.22 14.46 -6.17
#